data_AF-A0A433PBP6-F1
#
_entry.id   AF-A0A433PBP6-F1
#
_cell.length_a   1.000
_cell.length_b   1.000
_cell.length_c   1.000
_cell.angle_alpha   90.00
_cell.angle_beta   90.00
_cell.angle_gamma   90.00
#
_symmetry.space_group_name_H-M   'P 1'
#
loop_
_entity.id
_entity.type
_entity.pdbx_description
1 polymer ?
#
loop_
_entity_poly.entity_id
_entity_poly.type
_entity_poly.pdbx_seq_one_letter_code
_entity_poly.pdbx_strand_id
1 'polypeptide(L)'
;MLRTFESIIEDYLNNTTYTEWSILSILKHMESKEKIYVDDVGSLKDAIYTMFRHYKSRKNIQQRVNGKLGKLLDNYDVSFGTPKVKRFLNDLRIREEEDDLQVSVRRNMTATYTVEALKDHRRNKKVQKKLQSQDMASRNVLHNKIITSN
;
A
#
# COMPACT_ATOMS: atom_id res chain seq x y z
N MET A 1 3.74 0.38 -17.68
CA MET A 1 5.12 0.89 -17.57
C MET A 1 5.17 1.73 -16.30
N LEU A 2 5.86 1.25 -15.26
CA LEU A 2 6.07 2.04 -14.03
C LEU A 2 6.84 3.31 -14.43
N ARG A 3 6.35 4.48 -14.03
CA ARG A 3 7.09 5.73 -14.24
C ARG A 3 8.15 5.80 -13.16
N THR A 4 9.41 5.99 -13.52
CA THR A 4 10.44 6.25 -12.51
C THR A 4 10.23 7.66 -11.94
N PHE A 5 10.68 7.90 -10.71
CA PHE A 5 10.60 9.21 -10.08
C PHE A 5 11.13 10.32 -10.98
N GLU A 6 12.24 10.09 -11.68
CA GLU A 6 12.84 11.04 -12.60
C GLU A 6 11.87 11.48 -13.70
N SER A 7 11.13 10.52 -14.29
CA SER A 7 10.19 10.82 -15.37
C SER A 7 9.02 11.69 -14.92
N ILE A 8 8.54 11.51 -13.68
CA ILE A 8 7.47 12.34 -13.11
C ILE A 8 7.98 13.73 -12.75
N ILE A 9 9.20 13.81 -12.19
CA ILE A 9 9.84 15.08 -11.87
C ILE A 9 10.14 15.87 -13.15
N GLU A 10 10.62 15.20 -14.19
CA GLU A 10 10.85 15.80 -15.51
C GLU A 10 9.56 16.34 -16.11
N ASP A 11 8.47 15.57 -16.08
CA ASP A 11 7.15 16.01 -16.52
C ASP A 11 6.70 17.27 -15.75
N TYR A 12 6.86 17.29 -14.43
CA TYR A 12 6.56 18.46 -13.62
C TYR A 12 7.38 19.69 -14.05
N LEU A 13 8.70 19.55 -14.23
CA LEU A 13 9.58 20.66 -14.59
C LEU A 13 9.34 21.17 -16.02
N ASN A 14 8.96 20.32 -16.95
CA ASN A 14 8.64 20.73 -18.32
C ASN A 14 7.29 21.48 -18.39
N ASN A 15 6.32 21.10 -17.55
CA ASN A 15 4.95 21.59 -17.65
C ASN A 15 4.55 22.64 -16.60
N THR A 16 5.46 22.99 -15.68
CA THR A 16 5.18 23.97 -14.62
C THR A 16 6.07 25.20 -14.75
N THR A 17 5.51 26.38 -14.50
CA THR A 17 6.29 27.62 -14.47
C THR A 17 7.35 27.59 -13.39
N TYR A 18 8.57 28.06 -13.70
CA TYR A 18 9.72 27.98 -12.78
C TYR A 18 9.53 28.73 -11.46
N THR A 19 8.59 29.67 -11.39
CA THR A 19 8.23 30.39 -10.15
C THR A 19 7.64 29.45 -9.11
N GLU A 20 6.85 28.47 -9.54
CA GLU A 20 6.14 27.50 -8.70
C GLU A 20 7.01 26.33 -8.25
N TRP A 21 8.21 26.20 -8.82
CA TRP A 21 9.13 25.11 -8.47
C TRP A 21 9.53 25.22 -7.00
N SER A 22 9.19 24.17 -6.26
CA SER A 22 9.59 23.95 -4.88
C SER A 22 9.61 22.45 -4.59
N ILE A 23 10.35 22.02 -3.56
CA ILE A 23 10.36 20.62 -3.13
C ILE A 23 8.94 20.15 -2.82
N LEU A 24 8.18 20.93 -2.06
CA LEU A 24 6.81 20.59 -1.70
C LEU A 24 5.90 20.45 -2.93
N SER A 25 6.03 21.33 -3.91
CA SER A 25 5.24 21.27 -5.15
C SER A 25 5.52 19.99 -5.93
N ILE A 26 6.80 19.58 -6.00
CA ILE A 26 7.21 18.33 -6.66
C ILE A 26 6.65 17.13 -5.90
N LEU A 27 6.80 17.08 -4.58
CA LEU A 27 6.27 15.98 -3.75
C LEU A 27 4.76 15.81 -3.93
N LYS A 28 4.01 16.92 -3.92
CA LYS A 28 2.55 16.89 -4.19
C LYS A 28 2.22 16.44 -5.60
N HIS A 29 2.99 16.88 -6.59
CA HIS A 29 2.78 16.44 -7.97
C HIS A 29 3.03 14.93 -8.08
N MET A 30 4.07 14.42 -7.46
CA MET A 30 4.39 13.00 -7.46
C MET A 30 3.31 12.17 -6.78
N GLU A 31 2.84 12.57 -5.60
CA GLU A 31 1.74 11.91 -4.90
C GLU A 31 0.44 11.88 -5.75
N SER A 32 0.21 12.91 -6.58
CA SER A 32 -0.94 12.94 -7.48
C SER A 32 -0.84 11.97 -8.66
N LYS A 33 0.36 11.47 -8.97
CA LYS A 33 0.63 10.55 -10.08
C LYS A 33 0.83 9.12 -9.62
N GLU A 34 1.43 8.94 -8.45
CA GLU A 34 1.81 7.64 -7.93
C GLU A 34 1.84 7.64 -6.40
N LYS A 35 1.55 6.49 -5.79
CA LYS A 35 1.67 6.31 -4.35
C LYS A 35 3.15 6.39 -3.97
N ILE A 36 3.48 7.27 -3.03
CA ILE A 36 4.82 7.39 -2.47
C ILE A 36 4.83 6.62 -1.14
N TYR A 37 5.78 5.70 -0.98
CA TYR A 37 6.01 4.97 0.27
C TYR A 37 7.03 5.71 1.13
N VAL A 38 6.94 5.58 2.46
CA VAL A 38 7.89 6.19 3.40
C VAL A 38 9.32 5.75 3.11
N ASP A 39 9.50 4.47 2.81
CA ASP A 39 10.83 3.88 2.54
C ASP A 39 11.49 4.47 1.27
N ASP A 40 10.69 4.97 0.33
CA ASP A 40 11.18 5.56 -0.91
C ASP A 40 11.59 7.02 -0.77
N VAL A 41 11.31 7.68 0.36
CA VAL A 41 11.56 9.12 0.55
C VAL A 41 13.04 9.49 0.36
N GLY A 42 13.96 8.61 0.75
CA GLY A 42 15.40 8.80 0.54
C GLY A 42 15.75 8.81 -0.96
N SER A 43 15.34 7.77 -1.68
CA SER A 43 15.52 7.66 -3.14
C SER A 43 14.87 8.82 -3.88
N LEU A 44 13.68 9.24 -3.43
CA LEU A 44 12.96 10.38 -3.97
C LEU A 44 13.73 11.70 -3.76
N LYS A 45 14.29 11.90 -2.57
CA LYS A 45 15.15 13.06 -2.29
C LYS A 45 16.35 13.08 -3.24
N ASP A 46 16.98 11.95 -3.50
CA ASP A 46 18.13 11.87 -4.41
C ASP A 46 17.73 12.09 -5.87
N ALA A 47 16.57 11.57 -6.28
CA ALA A 47 16.02 11.76 -7.61
C ALA A 47 15.71 13.23 -7.90
N ILE A 48 15.05 13.95 -6.99
CA ILE A 48 14.75 15.39 -7.16
C ILE A 48 16.04 16.20 -7.29
N TYR A 49 17.05 15.93 -6.44
CA TYR A 49 18.34 16.60 -6.51
C TYR A 49 19.04 16.36 -7.86
N THR A 50 19.07 15.09 -8.29
CA THR A 50 19.66 14.67 -9.56
C THR A 50 18.97 15.34 -10.74
N MET A 51 17.64 15.41 -10.71
CA MET A 51 16.86 16.06 -11.76
C MET A 51 17.11 17.56 -11.83
N PHE A 52 17.21 18.27 -10.70
CA PHE A 52 17.59 19.68 -10.70
C PHE A 52 18.98 19.91 -11.30
N ARG A 53 19.96 19.06 -10.94
CA ARG A 53 21.32 19.11 -11.52
C ARG A 53 21.30 18.88 -13.02
N HIS A 54 20.58 17.85 -13.46
CA HIS A 54 20.43 17.52 -14.87
C HIS A 54 19.77 18.66 -15.64
N TYR A 55 18.67 19.21 -15.13
CA TYR A 55 17.96 20.33 -15.76
C TYR A 55 18.85 21.56 -15.89
N LYS A 56 19.60 21.90 -14.83
CA LYS A 56 20.52 23.04 -14.83
C LYS A 56 21.65 22.89 -15.86
N SER A 57 22.05 21.65 -16.15
CA SER A 57 23.11 21.34 -17.13
C SER A 57 22.65 21.42 -18.59
N ARG A 58 21.35 21.60 -18.86
CA ARG A 58 20.83 21.69 -20.23
C ARG A 58 21.37 22.92 -20.95
N LYS A 59 21.71 22.74 -22.24
CA LYS A 59 22.09 23.83 -23.13
C LYS A 59 20.91 24.80 -23.30
N ASN A 60 21.20 26.10 -23.45
CA ASN A 60 20.22 27.16 -23.70
C ASN A 60 19.16 27.36 -22.61
N ILE A 61 19.44 27.01 -21.36
CA ILE A 61 18.54 27.31 -20.25
C ILE A 61 18.48 28.83 -20.00
N GLN A 62 17.27 29.36 -19.81
CA GLN A 62 17.08 30.77 -19.50
C GLN A 62 17.77 31.14 -18.17
N GLN A 63 18.41 32.32 -18.11
CA GLN A 63 19.16 32.76 -16.93
C GLN A 63 18.31 32.78 -15.64
N ARG A 64 17.03 33.16 -15.74
CA ARG A 64 16.10 33.16 -14.60
C ARG A 64 15.83 31.74 -14.07
N VAL A 65 15.63 30.79 -14.96
CA VAL A 65 15.44 29.37 -14.61
C VAL A 65 16.72 28.81 -13.99
N ASN A 66 17.88 29.11 -14.57
CA ASN A 66 19.18 28.71 -14.04
C ASN A 66 19.42 29.28 -12.63
N GLY A 67 19.06 30.55 -12.40
CA GLY A 67 19.13 31.19 -11.08
C GLY A 67 18.20 30.54 -10.06
N LYS A 68 16.96 30.20 -10.45
CA LYS A 68 16.01 29.48 -9.60
C LYS A 68 16.54 28.09 -9.22
N LEU A 69 17.03 27.32 -10.18
CA LEU A 69 17.63 26.00 -9.95
C LEU A 69 18.88 26.09 -9.06
N GLY A 70 19.72 27.10 -9.26
CA GLY A 70 20.86 27.38 -8.37
C GLY A 70 20.42 27.53 -6.93
N LYS A 71 19.45 28.42 -6.66
CA LYS A 71 18.93 28.62 -5.31
C LYS A 71 18.32 27.36 -4.68
N LEU A 72 17.61 26.55 -5.47
CA LEU A 72 17.03 25.29 -5.01
C LEU A 72 18.10 24.25 -4.67
N LEU A 73 19.18 24.20 -5.45
CA LEU A 73 20.31 23.29 -5.22
C LEU A 73 21.16 23.73 -4.03
N ASP A 74 21.47 25.03 -3.93
CA ASP A 74 22.31 25.58 -2.85
C ASP A 74 21.63 25.43 -1.48
N ASN A 75 20.30 25.50 -1.44
CA ASN A 75 19.50 25.36 -0.22
C ASN A 75 18.71 24.05 -0.20
N TYR A 76 19.17 23.01 -0.88
CA TYR A 76 18.37 21.81 -1.11
C TYR A 76 17.94 21.13 0.19
N ASP A 77 18.89 20.84 1.08
CA ASP A 77 18.61 20.19 2.36
C ASP A 77 17.73 21.06 3.27
N VAL A 78 17.94 22.38 3.25
CA VAL A 78 17.10 23.33 3.98
C VAL A 78 15.67 23.33 3.44
N SER A 79 15.51 23.31 2.12
CA SER A 79 14.21 23.29 1.44
C SER A 79 13.44 22.00 1.73
N PHE A 80 14.15 20.87 1.77
CA PHE A 80 13.59 19.57 2.14
C PHE A 80 13.27 19.49 3.65
N GLY A 81 14.03 20.21 4.48
CA GLY A 81 13.84 20.27 5.93
C GLY A 81 12.75 21.23 6.41
N THR A 82 12.05 21.92 5.52
CA THR A 82 11.03 22.91 5.90
C THR A 82 9.86 22.26 6.66
N PRO A 83 9.20 22.99 7.59
CA PRO A 83 8.06 22.45 8.34
C PRO A 83 6.92 21.92 7.45
N LYS A 84 6.70 22.54 6.28
CA LYS A 84 5.67 22.10 5.33
C LYS A 84 6.03 20.75 4.69
N VAL A 85 7.29 20.54 4.31
CA VAL A 85 7.74 19.25 3.76
C VAL A 85 7.73 18.18 4.86
N LYS A 86 8.20 18.50 6.07
CA LYS A 86 8.11 17.58 7.21
C LYS A 86 6.68 17.15 7.53
N ARG A 87 5.72 18.09 7.50
CA ARG A 87 4.30 17.76 7.68
C ARG A 87 3.80 16.83 6.59
N PHE A 88 4.11 17.13 5.32
CA PHE A 88 3.75 16.26 4.19
C PHE A 88 4.26 14.83 4.37
N LEU A 89 5.54 14.66 4.75
CA LEU A 89 6.13 13.34 4.97
C LEU A 89 5.53 12.61 6.19
N ASN A 90 5.17 13.36 7.23
CA ASN A 90 4.49 12.79 8.40
C ASN A 90 3.06 12.34 8.04
N ASP A 91 2.32 13.12 7.26
CA ASP A 91 0.99 12.76 6.80
C ASP A 91 1.05 11.50 5.91
N LEU A 92 2.10 11.38 5.10
CA LEU A 92 2.36 10.18 4.29
C LEU A 92 2.59 8.95 5.18
N ARG A 93 3.43 9.07 6.22
CA ARG A 93 3.65 7.98 7.19
C ARG A 93 2.38 7.54 7.90
N ILE A 94 1.56 8.50 8.34
CA ILE A 94 0.29 8.21 9.01
C ILE A 94 -0.64 7.41 8.08
N ARG A 95 -0.75 7.81 6.81
CA ARG A 95 -1.58 7.09 5.83
C ARG A 95 -1.09 5.65 5.59
N GLU A 96 0.22 5.46 5.52
CA GLU A 96 0.80 4.13 5.33
C GLU A 96 0.56 3.22 6.56
N GLU A 97 0.75 3.75 7.77
CA GLU A 97 0.42 3.05 9.03
C GLU A 97 -1.07 2.67 9.10
N GLU A 98 -1.96 3.56 8.64
CA GLU A 98 -3.41 3.32 8.60
C GLU A 98 -3.80 2.23 7.59
N ASP A 99 -3.19 2.26 6.40
CA ASP A 99 -3.38 1.22 5.38
C ASP A 99 -2.95 -0.16 5.90
N ASP A 100 -1.78 -0.24 6.55
CA ASP A 100 -1.26 -1.48 7.12
C ASP A 100 -2.16 -2.02 8.23
N LEU A 101 -2.65 -1.14 9.11
CA LEU A 101 -3.59 -1.50 10.15
C LEU A 101 -4.90 -2.05 9.55
N GLN A 102 -5.44 -1.40 8.52
CA GLN A 102 -6.65 -1.84 7.85
C GLN A 102 -6.49 -3.23 7.22
N VAL A 103 -5.35 -3.49 6.58
CA VAL A 103 -5.01 -4.81 6.01
C VAL A 103 -4.93 -5.86 7.11
N SER A 104 -4.29 -5.55 8.24
CA SER A 104 -4.18 -6.44 9.39
C SER A 104 -5.54 -6.81 9.99
N VAL A 105 -6.41 -5.80 10.20
CA VAL A 105 -7.78 -6.02 10.70
C VAL A 105 -8.59 -6.91 9.76
N ARG A 106 -8.51 -6.68 8.44
CA ARG A 106 -9.17 -7.53 7.43
C ARG A 106 -8.68 -8.98 7.50
N ARG A 107 -7.37 -9.20 7.56
CA ARG A 107 -6.78 -10.55 7.68
C ARG A 107 -7.25 -11.26 8.95
N ASN A 108 -7.30 -10.56 10.09
CA ASN A 108 -7.76 -11.12 11.35
C ASN A 108 -9.24 -11.50 11.33
N MET A 109 -10.09 -10.66 10.72
CA MET A 109 -11.50 -10.98 10.53
C MET A 109 -11.65 -12.24 9.67
N THR A 110 -10.99 -12.31 8.52
CA THR A 110 -11.02 -13.49 7.64
C THR A 110 -10.54 -14.76 8.35
N ALA A 111 -9.46 -14.67 9.13
CA ALA A 111 -8.96 -15.79 9.92
C ALA A 111 -9.98 -16.26 10.96
N THR A 112 -10.61 -15.33 11.69
CA THR A 112 -11.66 -15.64 12.68
C THR A 112 -12.84 -16.36 12.02
N TYR A 113 -13.37 -15.84 10.91
CA TYR A 113 -14.46 -16.48 10.18
C TYR A 113 -14.07 -17.89 9.68
N THR A 114 -12.84 -18.05 9.20
CA THR A 114 -12.34 -19.35 8.74
C THR A 114 -12.27 -20.36 9.90
N VAL A 115 -11.80 -19.93 11.07
CA VAL A 115 -11.74 -20.77 12.26
C VAL A 115 -13.14 -21.19 12.72
N GLU A 116 -14.11 -20.28 12.74
CA GLU A 116 -15.49 -20.60 13.12
C GLU A 116 -16.13 -21.57 12.11
N ALA A 117 -15.98 -21.33 10.80
CA ALA A 117 -16.46 -22.26 9.78
C ALA A 117 -15.86 -23.67 9.92
N LEU A 118 -14.57 -23.78 10.27
CA LEU A 118 -13.92 -25.07 10.53
C LEU A 118 -14.44 -25.74 11.81
N LYS A 119 -14.73 -24.98 12.87
CA LYS A 119 -15.34 -25.51 14.09
C LYS A 119 -16.73 -26.07 13.80
N ASP A 120 -17.54 -25.35 13.05
CA ASP A 120 -18.89 -25.77 12.67
C ASP A 120 -18.86 -26.99 11.76
N HIS A 121 -17.96 -27.02 10.77
CA HIS A 121 -17.76 -28.21 9.94
C HIS A 121 -17.41 -29.45 10.79
N ARG A 122 -16.51 -29.31 11.76
CA ARG A 122 -16.14 -30.40 12.68
C ARG A 122 -17.31 -30.85 13.56
N ARG A 123 -18.11 -29.91 14.07
CA ARG A 123 -19.31 -30.21 14.85
C ARG A 123 -20.34 -30.98 14.01
N ASN A 124 -20.63 -30.49 12.81
CA ASN A 124 -21.57 -31.12 11.88
C ASN A 124 -21.12 -32.53 11.50
N LYS A 125 -19.82 -32.73 11.23
CA LYS A 125 -19.26 -34.06 10.95
C LYS A 125 -19.42 -35.03 12.12
N LYS A 126 -19.27 -34.56 13.38
CA LYS A 126 -19.53 -35.39 14.57
C LYS A 126 -21.00 -35.78 14.68
N VAL A 127 -21.93 -34.85 14.41
CA VAL A 127 -23.37 -35.12 14.42
C VAL A 127 -23.75 -36.13 13.33
N GLN A 128 -23.26 -35.96 12.10
CA GLN A 128 -23.49 -36.90 11.00
C GLN A 128 -23.03 -38.32 11.34
N LYS A 129 -21.83 -38.48 11.91
CA LYS A 129 -21.32 -39.78 12.34
C LYS A 129 -22.22 -40.45 13.39
N LYS A 130 -22.71 -39.67 14.37
CA LYS A 130 -23.64 -40.18 15.39
C LYS A 130 -24.95 -40.66 14.77
N LEU A 131 -25.56 -39.84 13.90
CA LEU A 131 -26.80 -40.20 13.22
C LEU A 131 -26.65 -41.46 12.36
N GLN A 132 -25.55 -41.58 11.61
CA GLN A 132 -25.26 -42.79 10.82
C GLN A 132 -25.14 -44.04 11.70
N SER A 133 -24.44 -43.95 12.84
CA SER A 133 -24.32 -45.10 13.76
C SER A 133 -25.66 -45.51 14.38
N GLN A 134 -26.53 -44.55 14.70
CA GLN A 134 -27.86 -44.81 15.25
C GLN A 134 -28.80 -45.42 14.20
N ASP A 135 -28.75 -44.95 12.96
CA ASP A 135 -29.53 -45.51 11.85
C ASP A 135 -29.10 -46.96 11.56
N MET A 136 -27.79 -47.25 11.51
CA MET A 136 -27.28 -48.61 11.36
C MET A 136 -27.70 -49.53 12.52
N ALA A 137 -27.63 -49.05 13.76
CA ALA A 137 -28.09 -49.82 14.91
C ALA A 137 -29.60 -50.12 14.84
N SER A 138 -30.41 -49.13 14.44
CA SER A 138 -31.86 -49.26 14.30
C SER A 138 -32.23 -50.27 13.21
N ARG A 139 -31.55 -50.22 12.05
CA ARG A 139 -31.72 -51.20 10.96
C ARG A 139 -31.37 -52.62 11.37
N ASN A 140 -30.28 -52.80 12.11
CA ASN A 140 -29.87 -54.13 12.59
C ASN A 140 -30.89 -54.72 13.58
N VAL A 141 -31.46 -53.91 14.47
CA VAL A 141 -32.52 -54.35 15.39
C VAL A 141 -33.79 -54.76 14.63
N LEU A 142 -34.21 -53.97 13.63
CA LEU A 142 -35.34 -54.30 12.76
C LEU A 142 -35.10 -55.60 11.97
N HIS A 143 -33.91 -55.77 11.40
CA HIS A 143 -33.57 -56.96 10.62
C HIS A 143 -33.57 -58.23 11.49
N ASN A 144 -33.00 -58.15 12.71
CA ASN A 144 -33.00 -59.29 13.64
C ASN A 144 -34.41 -59.64 14.11
N LYS A 145 -35.29 -58.66 14.37
CA LYS A 145 -36.70 -58.93 14.72
C LYS A 145 -37.47 -59.67 13.62
N ILE A 146 -37.19 -59.37 12.35
CA ILE A 146 -37.82 -60.03 11.21
C ILE A 146 -37.34 -61.49 11.10
N ILE A 147 -36.05 -61.74 11.32
CA ILE A 147 -35.47 -63.10 11.25
C ILE A 147 -35.98 -64.01 12.37
N THR A 148 -36.17 -63.50 13.59
CA THR A 148 -36.61 -64.30 14.74
C THR A 148 -38.12 -64.51 14.84
N SER A 149 -38.91 -63.92 13.93
CA SER A 149 -40.38 -64.01 13.93
C SER A 149 -40.93 -64.96 12.85
N ASN A 150 -40.05 -65.67 12.14
CA ASN A 150 -40.35 -66.78 11.22
C ASN A 150 -39.84 -68.10 11.81
#